data_AF-A0A7Y2ZE29-F1
#
_entry.id   AF-A0A7Y2ZE29-F1
#
_cell.length_a   1.000
_cell.length_b   1.000
_cell.length_c   1.000
_cell.angle_alpha   90.00
_cell.angle_beta   90.00
_cell.angle_gamma   90.00
#
_symmetry.space_group_name_H-M   'P 1'
#
loop_
_entity.id
_entity.type
_entity.pdbx_description
1 polymer ?
#
loop_
_entity_poly.entity_id
_entity_poly.type
_entity_poly.pdbx_seq_one_letter_code
_entity_poly.pdbx_strand_id
1 'polypeptide(L)'
;MTCSEFIESFSDYIDENAPQQVLAAARRHRDACPRCQRYEVVYRRGCSVLSQDSLEVDEHFHGRLQHRLYHVDDEKALARSTAGYHPVVMVLGTAALVAGLVGVPVVLAPDPEVELSPIVVSAPEARPLGLRIPLPSLLPASLSPA
;
A
#
# COMPACT_ATOMS: atom_id res chain seq x y z
N MET A 1 -9.44 -10.95 33.07
CA MET A 1 -10.66 -10.21 32.75
C MET A 1 -11.61 -10.25 33.93
N THR A 2 -12.41 -9.20 34.06
CA THR A 2 -13.48 -9.09 35.06
C THR A 2 -14.78 -9.72 34.54
N CYS A 3 -15.79 -9.87 35.42
CA CYS A 3 -17.10 -10.37 34.97
C CYS A 3 -17.77 -9.43 33.96
N SER A 4 -17.64 -8.11 34.12
CA SER A 4 -18.24 -7.15 33.19
C SER A 4 -17.61 -7.25 31.81
N GLU A 5 -16.28 -7.28 31.74
CA GLU A 5 -15.54 -7.48 30.48
C GLU A 5 -15.93 -8.81 29.79
N PHE A 6 -16.12 -9.87 30.57
CA PHE A 6 -16.59 -11.16 30.04
C PHE A 6 -17.99 -11.05 29.44
N ILE A 7 -18.92 -10.37 30.10
CA ILE A 7 -20.30 -10.21 29.61
C ILE A 7 -20.33 -9.32 28.36
N GLU A 8 -19.55 -8.24 28.33
CA GLU A 8 -19.43 -7.37 27.15
C GLU A 8 -18.87 -8.11 25.93
N SER A 9 -17.86 -8.96 26.13
CA SER A 9 -17.26 -9.78 25.06
C SER A 9 -17.93 -11.14 24.86
N PHE A 10 -19.07 -11.40 25.51
CA PHE A 10 -19.64 -12.74 25.56
C PHE A 10 -20.14 -13.25 24.21
N SER A 11 -20.76 -12.40 23.39
CA SER A 11 -21.23 -12.81 22.07
C SER A 11 -20.05 -13.20 21.19
N ASP A 12 -19.02 -12.35 21.13
CA ASP A 12 -17.81 -12.64 20.36
C ASP A 12 -17.11 -13.91 20.86
N TYR A 13 -17.17 -14.18 22.16
CA TYR A 13 -16.67 -15.43 22.74
C TYR A 13 -17.47 -16.66 22.28
N ILE A 14 -18.81 -16.59 22.27
CA ILE A 14 -19.68 -17.68 21.82
C ILE A 14 -19.55 -17.94 20.32
N ASP A 15 -19.44 -16.87 19.53
CA ASP A 15 -19.33 -16.91 18.07
C ASP A 15 -17.88 -17.13 17.58
N GLU A 16 -16.93 -17.27 18.51
CA GLU A 16 -15.48 -17.37 18.27
C GLU A 16 -14.91 -16.23 17.40
N ASN A 17 -15.56 -15.07 17.45
CA ASN A 17 -15.29 -13.89 16.64
C ASN A 17 -14.44 -12.83 17.38
N ALA A 18 -13.39 -13.28 18.07
CA ALA A 18 -12.46 -12.38 18.77
C ALA A 18 -11.01 -12.87 18.63
N PRO A 19 -10.02 -11.98 18.87
CA PRO A 19 -8.62 -12.39 18.90
C PRO A 19 -8.39 -13.53 19.90
N GLN A 20 -7.52 -14.49 19.56
CA GLN A 20 -7.30 -15.70 20.36
C GLN A 20 -6.93 -15.44 21.82
N GLN A 21 -6.23 -14.33 22.09
CA GLN A 21 -5.91 -13.88 23.44
C GLN A 21 -7.15 -13.56 24.29
N VAL A 22 -8.17 -12.95 23.68
CA VAL A 22 -9.44 -12.60 24.32
C VAL A 22 -10.24 -13.86 24.58
N LEU A 23 -10.36 -14.74 23.57
CA LEU A 23 -11.04 -16.03 23.72
C LEU A 23 -10.40 -16.89 24.82
N ALA A 24 -9.07 -16.95 24.88
CA ALA A 24 -8.37 -17.69 25.93
C ALA A 24 -8.58 -17.09 27.33
N ALA A 25 -8.60 -15.76 27.44
CA ALA A 25 -8.89 -15.08 28.70
C ALA A 25 -10.36 -15.28 29.13
N ALA A 26 -11.31 -15.32 28.17
CA ALA A 26 -12.73 -15.59 28.39
C ALA A 26 -12.95 -17.01 28.92
N ARG A 27 -12.34 -18.02 28.26
CA ARG A 27 -12.36 -19.41 28.72
C ARG A 27 -11.83 -19.55 30.14
N ARG A 28 -10.65 -18.97 30.43
CA ARG A 28 -10.06 -18.97 31.77
C ARG A 28 -10.98 -18.32 32.81
N HIS A 29 -11.61 -17.20 32.49
CA HIS A 29 -12.51 -16.53 33.42
C HIS A 29 -13.77 -17.36 33.68
N ARG A 30 -14.41 -17.89 32.61
CA ARG A 30 -15.57 -18.78 32.73
C ARG A 30 -15.26 -19.98 33.63
N ASP A 31 -14.10 -20.60 33.46
CA ASP A 31 -13.70 -21.76 34.27
C ASP A 31 -13.50 -21.43 35.75
N ALA A 32 -12.99 -20.24 36.04
CA ALA A 32 -12.72 -19.81 37.40
C ALA A 32 -13.93 -19.16 38.10
N CYS A 33 -14.94 -18.69 37.35
CA CYS A 33 -16.05 -17.89 37.88
C CYS A 33 -17.40 -18.62 37.78
N PRO A 34 -17.98 -19.09 38.91
CA PRO A 34 -19.26 -19.79 38.91
C PRO A 34 -20.43 -18.98 38.35
N ARG A 35 -20.39 -17.64 38.49
CA ARG A 35 -21.44 -16.74 37.97
C ARG A 35 -21.42 -16.72 36.43
N CYS A 36 -20.24 -16.58 35.84
CA CYS A 36 -20.07 -16.55 34.38
C CYS A 36 -20.28 -17.94 33.76
N GLN A 37 -19.90 -19.01 34.46
CA GLN A 37 -20.25 -20.36 34.06
C GLN A 37 -21.78 -20.57 34.00
N ARG A 38 -22.50 -20.13 35.04
CA ARG A 38 -23.97 -20.21 35.06
C ARG A 38 -24.60 -19.37 33.95
N TYR A 39 -24.04 -18.21 33.67
CA TYR A 39 -24.49 -17.35 32.57
C TYR A 39 -24.41 -18.09 31.22
N GLU A 40 -23.28 -18.73 30.91
CA GLU A 40 -23.14 -19.53 29.68
C GLU A 40 -24.15 -20.68 29.61
N VAL A 41 -24.36 -21.40 30.72
CA VAL A 41 -25.33 -22.51 30.78
C VAL A 41 -26.75 -22.02 30.49
N VAL A 42 -27.18 -20.92 31.11
CA VAL A 42 -28.52 -20.34 30.89
C VAL A 42 -28.68 -19.87 29.44
N TYR A 43 -27.67 -19.18 28.91
CA TYR A 43 -27.66 -18.72 27.52
C TYR A 43 -27.82 -19.90 26.55
N ARG A 44 -26.96 -20.93 26.65
CA ARG A 44 -27.02 -22.11 25.78
C ARG A 44 -28.35 -22.85 25.89
N ARG A 45 -28.91 -22.94 27.10
CA ARG A 45 -30.24 -23.52 27.31
C ARG A 45 -31.32 -22.70 26.61
N GLY A 46 -31.27 -21.38 26.69
CA GLY A 46 -32.16 -20.49 25.94
C GLY A 46 -32.08 -20.74 24.43
N CYS A 47 -30.89 -20.79 23.88
CA CYS A 47 -30.67 -21.12 22.45
C CYS A 47 -31.22 -22.51 22.09
N SER A 48 -31.06 -23.50 22.98
CA SER A 48 -31.58 -24.86 22.73
C SER A 48 -33.11 -24.91 22.64
N VAL A 49 -33.82 -24.06 23.39
CA VAL A 49 -35.29 -23.96 23.32
C VAL A 49 -35.71 -23.34 21.99
N LEU A 50 -35.01 -22.30 21.54
CA LEU A 50 -35.31 -21.61 20.29
C LEU A 50 -34.95 -22.43 19.03
N SER A 51 -34.05 -23.40 19.14
CA SER A 51 -33.60 -24.24 18.02
C SER A 51 -34.42 -25.52 17.84
N GLN A 52 -35.42 -25.78 18.70
CA GLN A 52 -36.26 -26.97 18.62
C GLN A 52 -37.35 -26.88 17.55
N ASP A 53 -37.73 -25.67 17.15
CA ASP A 53 -38.66 -25.48 16.04
C ASP A 53 -37.92 -25.73 14.74
N SER A 54 -38.17 -26.88 14.11
CA SER A 54 -37.69 -27.13 12.76
C SER A 54 -38.35 -26.11 11.84
N LEU A 55 -37.58 -25.12 11.42
CA LEU A 55 -37.99 -24.23 10.34
C LEU A 55 -38.27 -25.12 9.12
N GLU A 56 -39.51 -25.11 8.62
CA GLU A 56 -39.80 -25.74 7.34
C GLU A 56 -39.08 -24.95 6.27
N VAL A 57 -38.00 -25.55 5.76
CA VAL A 57 -37.16 -24.97 4.74
C VAL A 57 -37.62 -25.53 3.39
N ASP A 58 -37.85 -24.65 2.43
CA ASP A 58 -38.16 -25.00 1.04
C ASP A 58 -37.15 -26.01 0.47
N GLU A 59 -37.63 -26.98 -0.33
CA GLU A 59 -36.82 -28.08 -0.87
C GLU A 59 -35.58 -27.59 -1.64
N HIS A 60 -35.68 -26.42 -2.27
CA HIS A 60 -34.59 -25.81 -3.05
C HIS A 60 -33.71 -24.85 -2.25
N PHE A 61 -34.01 -24.61 -0.98
CA PHE A 61 -33.24 -23.66 -0.15
C PHE A 61 -31.77 -24.03 -0.07
N HIS A 62 -31.45 -25.30 0.19
CA HIS A 62 -30.06 -25.75 0.32
C HIS A 62 -29.27 -25.50 -0.96
N GLY A 63 -29.84 -25.85 -2.12
CA GLY A 63 -29.22 -25.59 -3.43
C GLY A 63 -29.02 -24.09 -3.69
N ARG A 64 -30.02 -23.25 -3.41
CA ARG A 64 -29.91 -21.79 -3.57
C ARG A 64 -28.94 -21.14 -2.58
N LEU A 65 -28.84 -21.67 -1.37
CA LEU A 65 -27.91 -21.20 -0.35
C LEU A 65 -26.48 -21.54 -0.75
N GLN A 66 -26.23 -22.79 -1.12
CA GLN A 66 -24.92 -23.25 -1.56
C GLN A 66 -24.44 -22.48 -2.80
N HIS A 67 -25.33 -22.27 -3.77
CA HIS A 67 -25.02 -21.45 -4.94
C HIS A 67 -24.65 -20.01 -4.55
N ARG A 68 -25.38 -19.37 -3.63
CA ARG A 68 -25.04 -18.01 -3.16
C ARG A 68 -23.74 -17.96 -2.37
N LEU A 69 -23.49 -18.94 -1.50
CA LEU A 69 -22.24 -19.03 -0.74
C LEU A 69 -21.03 -19.18 -1.68
N TYR A 70 -21.16 -20.00 -2.73
CA TYR A 70 -20.12 -20.14 -3.74
C TYR A 70 -19.74 -18.81 -4.36
N HIS A 71 -20.71 -18.00 -4.81
CA HIS A 71 -20.43 -16.68 -5.39
C HIS A 71 -19.78 -15.72 -4.39
N VAL A 72 -20.25 -15.70 -3.14
CA VAL A 72 -19.65 -14.86 -2.09
C VAL A 72 -18.21 -15.26 -1.79
N ASP A 73 -17.90 -16.55 -1.80
CA ASP A 73 -16.54 -17.04 -1.56
C ASP A 73 -15.63 -16.76 -2.76
N ASP A 74 -16.13 -16.87 -3.99
CA ASP A 74 -15.41 -16.50 -5.21
C ASP A 74 -15.09 -15.00 -5.25
N GLU A 75 -16.06 -14.14 -4.91
CA GLU A 75 -15.86 -12.70 -4.78
C GLU A 75 -14.82 -12.35 -3.72
N LYS A 76 -14.85 -13.02 -2.56
CA LYS A 76 -13.83 -12.84 -1.50
C LYS A 76 -12.45 -13.33 -1.95
N ALA A 77 -12.38 -14.43 -2.71
CA ALA A 77 -11.13 -14.95 -3.25
C ALA A 77 -10.53 -13.98 -4.28
N LEU A 78 -11.35 -13.42 -5.17
CA LEU A 78 -10.96 -12.38 -6.13
C LEU A 78 -10.57 -11.05 -5.44
N ALA A 79 -11.30 -10.64 -4.41
CA ALA A 79 -10.95 -9.46 -3.63
C ALA A 79 -9.62 -9.65 -2.88
N ARG A 80 -9.36 -10.85 -2.35
CA ARG A 80 -8.11 -11.16 -1.65
C ARG A 80 -6.93 -11.33 -2.58
N SER A 81 -7.13 -11.87 -3.79
CA SER A 81 -6.08 -11.93 -4.80
C SER A 81 -5.71 -10.52 -5.26
N THR A 82 -6.68 -9.63 -5.48
CA THR A 82 -6.44 -8.23 -5.86
C THR A 82 -5.90 -7.35 -4.74
N ALA A 83 -6.19 -7.66 -3.46
CA ALA A 83 -5.66 -6.93 -2.31
C ALA A 83 -4.13 -7.02 -2.15
N GLY A 84 -3.49 -8.04 -2.74
CA GLY A 84 -2.03 -8.16 -2.83
C GLY A 84 -1.39 -7.40 -4.00
N TYR A 85 -2.20 -6.93 -4.96
CA TYR A 85 -1.73 -6.17 -6.11
C TYR A 85 -2.04 -4.68 -5.87
N HIS A 86 -1.05 -3.92 -5.42
CA HIS A 86 -1.14 -2.47 -5.48
C HIS A 86 -1.30 -2.06 -6.96
N PRO A 87 -2.42 -1.45 -7.38
CA PRO A 87 -2.66 -1.12 -8.79
C PRO A 87 -1.56 -0.20 -9.35
N VAL A 88 -0.90 0.57 -8.49
CA VAL A 88 0.25 1.41 -8.79
C VAL A 88 1.45 0.60 -9.31
N VAL A 89 1.72 -0.60 -8.76
CA VAL A 89 2.87 -1.43 -9.17
C VAL A 89 2.65 -2.06 -10.54
N MET A 90 1.42 -2.47 -10.86
CA MET A 90 1.05 -2.98 -12.19
C MET A 90 1.10 -1.89 -13.27
N VAL A 91 0.58 -0.70 -12.97
CA VAL A 91 0.66 0.44 -13.90
C VAL A 91 2.11 0.86 -14.13
N LEU A 92 2.93 0.91 -13.08
CA LEU A 92 4.34 1.25 -13.21
C LEU A 92 5.14 0.19 -14.00
N GLY A 93 4.88 -1.10 -13.73
CA GLY A 93 5.51 -2.21 -14.44
C GLY A 93 5.19 -2.20 -15.93
N THR A 94 3.91 -2.00 -16.28
CA THR A 94 3.48 -1.93 -17.68
C THR A 94 4.03 -0.68 -18.39
N ALA A 95 4.03 0.48 -17.74
CA ALA A 95 4.61 1.71 -18.29
C ALA A 95 6.13 1.59 -18.53
N ALA A 96 6.88 0.97 -17.61
CA ALA A 96 8.31 0.74 -17.77
C ALA A 96 8.63 -0.19 -18.95
N LEU A 97 7.83 -1.24 -19.14
CA LEU A 97 7.98 -2.20 -20.24
C LEU A 97 7.73 -1.51 -21.60
N VAL A 98 6.73 -0.64 -21.69
CA VAL A 98 6.45 0.17 -22.88
C VAL A 98 7.57 1.19 -23.15
N ALA A 99 8.05 1.89 -22.12
CA ALA A 99 9.12 2.87 -22.26
C ALA A 99 10.45 2.25 -22.74
N GLY A 100 10.77 1.04 -22.27
CA GLY A 100 11.97 0.30 -22.69
C GLY A 100 11.96 -0.07 -24.18
N LEU A 101 10.80 -0.41 -24.75
CA LEU A 101 10.68 -0.78 -26.16
C LEU A 101 10.82 0.42 -27.12
N VAL A 102 10.49 1.63 -26.67
CA VAL A 102 10.51 2.84 -27.53
C VAL A 102 11.77 3.68 -27.32
N GLY A 103 12.37 3.70 -26.13
CA GLY A 103 13.49 4.60 -25.79
C GLY A 103 14.90 4.09 -26.14
N VAL A 104 15.11 2.78 -26.24
CA VAL A 104 16.45 2.19 -26.44
C VAL A 104 17.14 2.57 -27.77
N PRO A 105 16.47 2.66 -28.94
CA PRO A 105 17.18 3.00 -30.18
C PRO A 105 17.58 4.47 -30.28
N VAL A 106 17.02 5.36 -29.44
CA VAL A 106 17.29 6.81 -29.49
C VAL A 106 18.56 7.18 -28.71
N VAL A 107 18.86 6.49 -27.61
CA VAL A 107 20.04 6.79 -26.77
C VAL A 107 21.33 6.17 -27.33
N LEU A 108 21.22 5.12 -28.15
CA LEU A 108 22.37 4.44 -28.76
C LEU A 108 22.70 4.91 -30.18
N ALA A 109 22.00 5.94 -30.71
CA ALA A 109 22.33 6.49 -32.01
C ALA A 109 23.64 7.30 -31.93
N PRO A 110 24.68 6.95 -32.71
CA PRO A 110 25.91 7.76 -32.75
C PRO A 110 25.62 9.15 -33.33
N ASP A 111 26.26 10.16 -32.74
CA ASP A 111 26.17 11.58 -33.11
C ASP A 111 26.59 11.76 -34.59
N PRO A 112 25.79 12.41 -35.45
CA PRO A 112 26.15 12.56 -36.84
C PRO A 112 27.35 13.52 -36.97
N GLU A 113 28.52 12.99 -37.33
CA GLU A 113 29.70 13.80 -37.65
C GLU A 113 29.41 14.66 -38.90
N VAL A 114 29.20 15.96 -38.68
CA VAL A 114 29.08 16.95 -39.75
C VAL A 114 30.48 17.48 -40.06
N GLU A 115 31.03 17.10 -41.20
CA GLU A 115 32.31 17.57 -41.70
C GLU A 115 32.18 19.05 -42.16
N LEU A 116 32.74 19.98 -41.38
CA LEU A 116 32.74 21.41 -41.70
C LEU A 116 34.05 21.79 -42.43
N SER A 117 33.94 22.44 -43.58
CA SER A 117 35.10 22.90 -44.37
C SER A 117 35.98 23.89 -43.59
N PRO A 118 37.33 23.76 -43.65
CA PRO A 118 38.24 24.54 -42.83
C PRO A 118 38.26 26.03 -43.22
N ILE A 119 38.12 26.89 -42.21
CA ILE A 119 38.27 28.34 -42.33
C ILE A 119 39.76 28.69 -42.35
N VAL A 120 40.25 29.23 -43.46
CA VAL A 120 41.62 29.71 -43.59
C VAL A 120 41.70 31.14 -43.04
N VAL A 121 42.51 31.35 -42.00
CA VAL A 121 42.77 32.68 -41.42
C VAL A 121 44.15 33.14 -41.87
N SER A 122 44.24 34.33 -42.49
CA SER A 122 45.49 34.99 -42.84
C SER A 122 46.18 35.55 -41.58
N ALA A 123 47.49 35.31 -41.42
CA ALA A 123 48.27 35.76 -40.27
C ALA A 123 48.39 37.30 -40.21
N PRO A 124 48.34 37.92 -39.02
CA PRO A 124 48.35 39.37 -38.86
C PRO A 124 49.75 39.99 -39.02
N GLU A 125 49.83 41.12 -39.71
CA GLU A 125 51.06 41.93 -39.79
C GLU A 125 51.37 42.57 -38.42
N ALA A 126 52.54 42.24 -37.88
CA ALA A 126 53.04 42.78 -36.62
C ALA A 126 53.49 44.24 -36.81
N ARG A 127 52.76 45.20 -36.21
CA ARG A 127 53.20 46.60 -36.12
C ARG A 127 53.69 46.93 -34.71
N PRO A 128 54.99 47.23 -34.51
CA PRO A 128 55.52 47.49 -33.17
C PRO A 128 55.18 48.91 -32.66
N LEU A 129 54.58 48.91 -31.47
CA LEU A 129 54.71 49.79 -30.31
C LEU A 129 54.99 51.29 -30.47
N GLY A 130 54.16 52.07 -29.78
CA GLY A 130 54.61 53.29 -29.11
C GLY A 130 53.47 54.17 -28.65
N LEU A 131 53.04 54.05 -27.39
CA LEU A 131 52.79 55.21 -26.50
C LEU A 131 52.24 54.78 -25.13
N ARG A 132 52.94 55.25 -24.10
CA ARG A 132 52.62 55.14 -22.67
C ARG A 132 51.53 56.13 -22.32
N ILE A 133 50.48 55.71 -21.61
CA ILE A 133 49.55 56.63 -20.93
C ILE A 133 49.22 56.05 -19.53
N PRO A 134 49.21 56.89 -18.48
CA PRO A 134 49.44 56.47 -17.10
C PRO A 134 48.18 55.99 -16.37
N LEU A 135 48.39 55.16 -15.34
CA LEU A 135 47.37 54.82 -14.34
C LEU A 135 46.99 56.06 -13.52
N PRO A 136 45.70 56.23 -13.23
CA PRO A 136 45.34 56.58 -11.86
C PRO A 136 44.28 55.62 -11.31
N SER A 137 44.67 55.05 -10.18
CA SER A 137 43.85 54.67 -9.03
C SER A 137 42.47 55.33 -8.95
N LEU A 138 41.47 54.58 -8.47
CA LEU A 138 40.96 54.74 -7.10
C LEU A 138 39.84 53.70 -6.80
N LEU A 139 40.20 52.83 -5.86
CA LEU A 139 39.41 52.23 -4.77
C LEU A 139 38.15 51.39 -5.06
N PRO A 140 38.16 50.10 -4.64
CA PRO A 140 36.96 49.33 -4.34
C PRO A 140 36.41 49.69 -2.95
N ALA A 141 35.09 49.82 -2.82
CA ALA A 141 34.45 49.64 -1.51
C ALA A 141 34.32 48.13 -1.26
N SER A 142 35.36 47.59 -0.62
CA SER A 142 35.44 46.26 -0.05
C SER A 142 34.44 46.04 1.09
N LEU A 143 33.88 44.82 1.15
CA LEU A 143 33.76 43.90 2.30
C LEU A 143 33.31 44.50 3.66
N SER A 144 32.18 44.07 4.27
CA SER A 144 32.00 42.86 5.13
C SER A 144 32.85 42.90 6.42
N PRO A 145 32.59 42.14 7.52
CA PRO A 145 31.38 41.69 8.22
C PRO A 145 31.41 42.07 9.74
N ALA A 146 30.33 41.80 10.47
CA ALA A 146 30.28 41.20 11.83
C ALA A 146 28.83 41.18 12.34
#